data_AF-A0A9E0YGE2-F1
#
_entry.id   AF-A0A9E0YGE2-F1
#
_cell.length_a   1.000
_cell.length_b   1.000
_cell.length_c   1.000
_cell.angle_alpha   90.00
_cell.angle_beta   90.00
_cell.angle_gamma   90.00
#
_symmetry.space_group_name_H-M   'P 1'
#
loop_
_entity.id
_entity.type
_entity.pdbx_description
1 polymer ?
#
loop_
_entity_poly.entity_id
_entity_poly.type
_entity_poly.pdbx_seq_one_letter_code
_entity_poly.pdbx_strand_id
1 'polypeptide(L)'
;MKKIAFIAAAVFFLVCLTANAQMSPGDNSQSGRQYPMMYGGMMQPGMMMHGGGGGMMHGRMCPMQQGMMGAMPIKKYMMQVHMLPGMQAQLSLTPEQTEELIDLQTNFKKQQLDYKAELAKQKVRMQSLLAGNPAADEIKSQLQACSEIKINMHMAAYETAKKMKSVLTADQAEVLENMMTHPGYMMQQGRSNSRHHGMKGMMRRQ
;
A
#
# COMPACT_ATOMS: atom_id res chain seq x y z
N MET A 1 44.93 -23.95 -36.95
CA MET A 1 44.09 -23.38 -38.04
C MET A 1 43.33 -24.51 -38.73
N LYS A 2 42.02 -24.61 -38.47
CA LYS A 2 41.03 -25.41 -39.23
C LYS A 2 39.66 -25.24 -38.54
N LYS A 3 38.67 -24.81 -39.33
CA LYS A 3 37.23 -25.16 -39.25
C LYS A 3 36.43 -24.44 -38.12
N ILE A 4 35.22 -23.89 -38.28
CA ILE A 4 34.17 -23.89 -39.31
C ILE A 4 33.25 -22.68 -39.02
N ALA A 5 32.71 -22.06 -40.07
CA ALA A 5 31.70 -21.01 -40.01
C ALA A 5 30.32 -21.56 -39.60
N PHE A 6 29.49 -20.75 -38.91
CA PHE A 6 28.03 -20.76 -39.08
C PHE A 6 27.45 -19.39 -38.71
N ILE A 7 27.06 -18.63 -39.73
CA ILE A 7 26.12 -17.51 -39.65
C ILE A 7 24.74 -18.11 -39.87
N ALA A 8 23.82 -17.92 -38.93
CA ALA A 8 22.40 -18.17 -39.15
C ALA A 8 21.60 -17.03 -38.52
N ALA A 9 21.18 -16.11 -39.39
CA ALA A 9 20.22 -15.06 -39.08
C ALA A 9 18.87 -15.70 -38.73
N ALA A 10 18.35 -15.39 -37.54
CA ALA A 10 16.97 -15.66 -37.18
C ALA A 10 16.19 -14.34 -37.21
N VAL A 11 15.74 -13.99 -38.42
CA VAL A 11 14.54 -13.20 -38.67
C VAL A 11 13.34 -14.03 -38.23
N PHE A 12 12.23 -13.37 -37.84
CA PHE A 12 10.87 -13.86 -37.50
C PHE A 12 10.51 -13.71 -36.01
N PHE A 13 9.38 -13.14 -35.59
CA PHE A 13 8.13 -12.74 -36.25
C PHE A 13 7.54 -11.57 -35.45
N LEU A 14 7.37 -10.40 -36.06
CA LEU A 14 6.64 -9.26 -35.50
C LEU A 14 5.21 -9.33 -36.04
N VAL A 15 4.34 -10.08 -35.37
CA VAL A 15 2.90 -10.10 -35.67
C VAL A 15 2.24 -8.98 -34.91
N CYS A 16 1.88 -7.94 -35.65
CA CYS A 16 0.94 -6.92 -35.25
C CYS A 16 -0.46 -7.54 -35.11
N LEU A 17 -1.08 -7.42 -33.94
CA LEU A 17 -2.53 -7.40 -33.82
C LEU A 17 -2.95 -6.07 -33.18
N THR A 18 -3.41 -5.19 -34.06
CA THR A 18 -4.17 -3.97 -33.75
C THR A 18 -5.67 -4.30 -33.77
N ALA A 19 -6.41 -3.95 -32.70
CA ALA A 19 -7.85 -3.60 -32.68
C ALA A 19 -8.29 -3.56 -31.20
N ASN A 20 -8.46 -2.38 -30.60
CA ASN A 20 -9.63 -1.48 -30.59
C ASN A 20 -10.49 -1.66 -29.34
N ALA A 21 -10.51 -0.62 -28.49
CA ALA A 21 -11.70 -0.18 -27.77
C ALA A 21 -11.55 1.30 -27.41
N GLN A 22 -11.97 2.18 -28.33
CA GLN A 22 -12.37 3.54 -27.97
C GLN A 22 -13.61 3.42 -27.09
N MET A 23 -13.48 3.70 -25.79
CA MET A 23 -14.63 3.99 -24.93
C MET A 23 -14.87 5.50 -24.95
N SER A 24 -16.04 5.86 -25.46
CA SER A 24 -16.60 7.21 -25.52
C SER A 24 -16.73 7.81 -24.11
N PRO A 25 -16.49 9.12 -23.92
CA PRO A 25 -16.88 9.82 -22.71
C PRO A 25 -18.40 10.03 -22.73
N GLY A 26 -19.10 9.34 -21.82
CA GLY A 26 -20.52 9.51 -21.56
C GLY A 26 -20.73 10.61 -20.52
N ASP A 27 -21.39 11.67 -20.98
CA ASP A 27 -21.77 12.85 -20.22
C ASP A 27 -22.98 12.59 -19.32
N ASN A 28 -22.97 13.28 -18.18
CA ASN A 28 -24.06 13.83 -17.38
C ASN A 28 -25.32 13.03 -16.97
N SER A 29 -25.69 13.29 -15.71
CA SER A 29 -27.04 13.33 -15.12
C SER A 29 -27.61 12.07 -14.44
N GLN A 30 -27.98 12.32 -13.18
CA GLN A 30 -29.29 12.02 -12.58
C GLN A 30 -29.41 10.87 -11.57
N SER A 31 -29.82 11.31 -10.37
CA SER A 31 -30.79 10.69 -9.46
C SER A 31 -30.39 9.45 -8.66
N GLY A 32 -30.03 9.73 -7.40
CA GLY A 32 -30.67 9.19 -6.21
C GLY A 32 -31.35 7.82 -6.30
N ARG A 33 -30.74 6.82 -5.67
CA ARG A 33 -31.46 5.71 -5.05
C ARG A 33 -30.89 5.44 -3.66
N GLN A 34 -31.62 5.96 -2.66
CA GLN A 34 -31.60 5.47 -1.30
C GLN A 34 -32.02 3.99 -1.31
N TYR A 35 -31.23 3.12 -0.67
CA TYR A 35 -31.69 1.81 -0.23
C TYR A 35 -31.86 1.82 1.29
N PRO A 36 -32.99 1.34 1.82
CA PRO A 36 -33.22 1.22 3.25
C PRO A 36 -32.55 -0.05 3.77
N MET A 37 -31.55 0.09 4.62
CA MET A 37 -31.04 -1.03 5.43
C MET A 37 -31.77 -1.01 6.78
N MET A 38 -32.86 -1.77 6.86
CA MET A 38 -33.50 -2.18 8.11
C MET A 38 -33.19 -3.65 8.41
N TYR A 39 -32.33 -3.88 9.40
CA TYR A 39 -32.34 -5.01 10.33
C TYR A 39 -31.56 -4.48 11.55
N GLY A 40 -32.14 -4.15 12.71
CA GLY A 40 -33.16 -4.90 13.43
C GLY A 40 -32.45 -5.80 14.46
N GLY A 41 -31.99 -5.22 15.58
CA GLY A 41 -31.37 -6.02 16.65
C GLY A 41 -30.78 -5.19 17.80
N MET A 42 -31.59 -4.99 18.85
CA MET A 42 -31.18 -4.72 20.24
C MET A 42 -30.33 -3.47 20.53
N MET A 43 -30.97 -2.30 20.64
CA MET A 43 -30.49 -1.25 21.55
C MET A 43 -31.35 -1.24 22.82
N GLN A 44 -30.70 -1.59 23.93
CA GLN A 44 -31.19 -1.48 25.30
C GLN A 44 -31.64 -0.03 25.57
N PRO A 45 -32.89 0.20 26.01
CA PRO A 45 -33.34 1.53 26.40
C PRO A 45 -33.04 1.76 27.88
N GLY A 46 -32.09 2.63 28.18
CA GLY A 46 -31.92 3.14 29.54
C GLY A 46 -30.49 3.46 29.92
N MET A 47 -30.00 4.62 29.50
CA MET A 47 -29.18 5.50 30.34
C MET A 47 -29.36 6.94 29.82
N MET A 48 -30.40 7.60 30.34
CA MET A 48 -30.39 9.05 30.41
C MET A 48 -29.34 9.45 31.45
N MET A 49 -28.26 10.11 31.04
CA MET A 49 -27.50 10.97 31.94
C MET A 49 -27.33 12.35 31.29
N HIS A 50 -28.32 13.18 31.58
CA HIS A 50 -28.22 14.58 31.97
C HIS A 50 -26.85 15.26 31.84
N GLY A 51 -26.81 16.32 31.04
CA GLY A 51 -26.35 17.63 31.50
C GLY A 51 -24.84 17.90 31.57
N GLY A 52 -24.40 18.81 30.71
CA GLY A 52 -23.48 19.87 31.14
C GLY A 52 -22.00 19.67 30.81
N GLY A 53 -21.41 20.73 30.26
CA GLY A 53 -19.99 21.03 30.43
C GLY A 53 -19.09 20.51 29.31
N GLY A 54 -18.65 21.44 28.47
CA GLY A 54 -17.43 21.23 27.71
C GLY A 54 -16.25 20.96 28.65
N GLY A 55 -15.36 20.08 28.24
CA GLY A 55 -14.13 19.82 28.97
C GLY A 55 -13.55 18.44 28.71
N MET A 56 -12.36 18.43 28.10
CA MET A 56 -11.31 17.45 28.41
C MET A 56 -11.60 15.97 28.10
N MET A 57 -11.67 15.60 26.82
CA MET A 57 -11.04 14.34 26.38
C MET A 57 -9.57 14.58 25.98
N HIS A 58 -8.81 15.25 26.86
CA HIS A 58 -7.36 15.33 26.75
C HIS A 58 -6.74 14.08 27.40
N GLY A 59 -6.13 13.22 26.59
CA GLY A 59 -4.88 12.58 27.02
C GLY A 59 -4.91 11.12 27.51
N ARG A 60 -5.90 10.30 27.18
CA ARG A 60 -5.77 8.83 27.34
C ARG A 60 -5.70 8.10 26.01
N MET A 61 -4.71 8.43 25.18
CA MET A 61 -4.26 7.49 24.15
C MET A 61 -3.39 6.43 24.82
N CYS A 62 -3.81 5.17 24.74
CA CYS A 62 -3.10 4.03 25.32
C CYS A 62 -1.63 3.98 24.85
N PRO A 63 -0.63 4.06 25.75
CA PRO A 63 0.79 3.96 25.39
C PRO A 63 1.21 2.55 24.91
N MET A 64 0.27 1.60 24.80
CA MET A 64 0.51 0.22 24.38
C MET A 64 0.81 0.03 22.88
N GLN A 65 0.62 1.04 22.03
CA GLN A 65 0.83 0.88 20.57
C GLN A 65 2.27 1.07 20.10
N GLN A 66 3.18 1.57 20.95
CA GLN A 66 4.56 1.84 20.53
C GLN A 66 5.42 0.57 20.40
N GLY A 67 5.09 -0.50 21.13
CA GLY A 67 5.84 -1.77 21.10
C GLY A 67 5.46 -2.74 19.98
N MET A 68 4.29 -2.61 19.35
CA MET A 68 3.83 -3.55 18.32
C MET A 68 4.22 -3.17 16.88
N MET A 69 4.68 -1.94 16.64
CA MET A 69 5.18 -1.51 15.32
C MET A 69 6.59 -2.06 15.01
N GLY A 70 7.38 -2.42 16.02
CA GLY A 70 8.75 -2.95 15.84
C GLY A 70 8.81 -4.40 15.33
N ALA A 71 7.71 -5.15 15.35
CA ALA A 71 7.71 -6.60 15.19
C ALA A 71 7.57 -7.12 13.74
N MET A 72 7.58 -6.26 12.72
CA MET A 72 7.37 -6.69 11.33
C MET A 72 8.50 -6.21 10.40
N PRO A 73 9.70 -6.81 10.48
CA PRO A 73 10.87 -6.42 9.68
C PRO A 73 10.61 -6.44 8.17
N ILE A 74 9.64 -7.22 7.70
CA ILE A 74 9.25 -7.28 6.28
C ILE A 74 8.34 -6.12 5.86
N LYS A 75 7.50 -5.58 6.76
CA LYS A 75 6.58 -4.48 6.41
C LYS A 75 7.33 -3.22 5.97
N LYS A 76 8.55 -3.01 6.46
CA LYS A 76 9.38 -1.85 6.08
C LYS A 76 9.63 -1.78 4.57
N TYR A 77 9.82 -2.93 3.91
CA TYR A 77 10.07 -2.95 2.46
C TYR A 77 8.82 -2.61 1.66
N MET A 78 7.66 -3.08 2.10
CA MET A 78 6.37 -2.68 1.53
C MET A 78 6.17 -1.16 1.62
N MET A 79 6.48 -0.57 2.78
CA MET A 79 6.42 0.88 2.96
C MET A 79 7.42 1.61 2.06
N GLN A 80 8.66 1.13 1.97
CA GLN A 80 9.67 1.69 1.06
C GLN A 80 9.18 1.74 -0.38
N VAL A 81 8.63 0.64 -0.90
CA VAL A 81 8.10 0.60 -2.28
C VAL A 81 6.98 1.61 -2.50
N HIS A 82 6.13 1.85 -1.49
CA HIS A 82 5.03 2.81 -1.59
C HIS A 82 5.47 4.28 -1.43
N MET A 83 6.44 4.54 -0.55
CA MET A 83 6.81 5.91 -0.17
C MET A 83 7.91 6.49 -1.05
N LEU A 84 8.90 5.68 -1.43
CA LEU A 84 10.14 6.18 -2.02
C LEU A 84 9.96 7.03 -3.29
N PRO A 85 9.08 6.69 -4.26
CA PRO A 85 8.84 7.55 -5.42
C PRO A 85 8.28 8.95 -5.07
N GLY A 86 7.64 9.09 -3.91
CA GLY A 86 7.09 10.36 -3.42
C GLY A 86 8.09 11.20 -2.60
N MET A 87 9.33 10.72 -2.41
CA MET A 87 10.35 11.38 -1.57
C MET A 87 11.29 12.29 -2.38
N GLN A 88 10.82 12.83 -3.50
CA GLN A 88 11.62 13.62 -4.44
C GLN A 88 12.36 14.77 -3.77
N ALA A 89 11.65 15.58 -2.98
CA ALA A 89 12.24 16.73 -2.30
C ALA A 89 13.17 16.33 -1.14
N GLN A 90 12.84 15.26 -0.42
CA GLN A 90 13.58 14.81 0.76
C GLN A 90 14.91 14.16 0.41
N LEU A 91 14.99 13.51 -0.76
CA LEU A 91 16.18 12.82 -1.25
C LEU A 91 16.82 13.56 -2.43
N SER A 92 16.30 14.72 -2.82
CA SER A 92 16.75 15.47 -4.01
C SER A 92 16.85 14.55 -5.23
N LEU A 93 15.81 13.75 -5.49
CA LEU A 93 15.78 12.79 -6.60
C LEU A 93 15.79 13.54 -7.93
N THR A 94 16.57 13.05 -8.90
CA THR A 94 16.48 13.58 -10.27
C THR A 94 15.17 13.14 -10.94
N PRO A 95 14.74 13.80 -12.03
CA PRO A 95 13.60 13.36 -12.82
C PRO A 95 13.72 11.91 -13.28
N GLU A 96 14.91 11.49 -13.72
CA GLU A 96 15.18 10.13 -14.22
C GLU A 96 15.08 9.10 -13.10
N GLN A 97 15.68 9.37 -11.93
CA GLN A 97 15.54 8.50 -10.75
C GLN A 97 14.08 8.37 -10.33
N THR A 98 13.33 9.47 -10.38
CA THR A 98 11.92 9.51 -10.02
C THR A 98 11.09 8.63 -10.94
N GLU A 99 11.28 8.75 -12.25
CA GLU A 99 10.57 7.95 -13.25
C GLU A 99 10.85 6.46 -13.07
N GLU A 100 12.12 6.08 -12.90
CA GLU A 100 12.50 4.67 -12.67
C GLU A 100 11.88 4.11 -11.38
N LEU A 101 11.83 4.90 -10.30
CA LEU A 101 11.16 4.51 -9.06
C LEU A 101 9.64 4.35 -9.23
N ILE A 102 8.99 5.20 -10.02
CA ILE A 102 7.55 5.08 -10.34
C ILE A 102 7.29 3.80 -11.14
N ASP A 103 8.15 3.46 -12.10
CA ASP A 103 8.02 2.25 -12.89
C ASP A 103 8.19 0.99 -12.05
N LEU A 104 9.21 0.95 -11.19
CA LEU A 104 9.41 -0.13 -10.23
C LEU A 104 8.19 -0.28 -9.30
N GLN A 105 7.65 0.82 -8.79
CA GLN A 105 6.45 0.80 -7.96
C GLN A 105 5.23 0.27 -8.72
N THR A 106 5.06 0.71 -9.96
CA THR A 106 3.92 0.33 -10.81
C THR A 106 3.95 -1.15 -11.13
N ASN A 107 5.11 -1.69 -11.48
CA ASN A 107 5.29 -3.12 -11.71
C ASN A 107 5.01 -3.95 -10.46
N PHE A 108 5.50 -3.50 -9.30
CA PHE A 108 5.17 -4.16 -8.03
C PHE A 108 3.67 -4.10 -7.71
N LYS A 109 3.00 -2.96 -7.94
CA LYS A 109 1.55 -2.82 -7.72
C LYS A 109 0.76 -3.80 -8.60
N LYS A 110 1.15 -4.01 -9.85
CA LYS A 110 0.56 -5.04 -10.73
C LYS A 110 0.70 -6.44 -10.12
N GLN A 111 1.92 -6.84 -9.76
CA GLN A 111 2.18 -8.13 -9.10
C GLN A 111 1.40 -8.28 -7.78
N GLN A 112 1.30 -7.21 -6.99
CA GLN A 112 0.55 -7.21 -5.74
C GLN A 112 -0.94 -7.46 -5.97
N LEU A 113 -1.52 -6.93 -7.04
CA LEU A 113 -2.92 -7.21 -7.41
C LEU A 113 -3.11 -8.70 -7.74
N ASP A 114 -2.19 -9.28 -8.51
CA ASP A 114 -2.21 -10.71 -8.84
C ASP A 114 -2.15 -11.58 -7.58
N TYR A 115 -1.22 -11.29 -6.65
CA TYR A 115 -1.14 -12.00 -5.38
C TYR A 115 -2.40 -11.85 -4.52
N LYS A 116 -3.02 -10.66 -4.50
CA LYS A 116 -4.28 -10.44 -3.77
C LYS A 116 -5.42 -11.24 -4.37
N ALA A 117 -5.50 -11.31 -5.71
CA ALA A 117 -6.50 -12.10 -6.41
C ALA A 117 -6.33 -13.60 -6.11
N GLU A 118 -5.11 -14.13 -6.20
CA GLU A 118 -4.82 -15.52 -5.86
C GLU A 118 -5.12 -15.83 -4.39
N LEU A 119 -4.73 -14.95 -3.46
CA LEU A 119 -5.06 -15.13 -2.05
C LEU A 119 -6.58 -15.13 -1.81
N ALA A 120 -7.33 -14.29 -2.52
CA ALA A 120 -8.80 -14.28 -2.44
C ALA A 120 -9.39 -15.61 -2.92
N LYS A 121 -8.90 -16.16 -4.05
CA LYS A 121 -9.30 -17.50 -4.53
C LYS A 121 -9.03 -18.58 -3.48
N GLN A 122 -7.85 -18.57 -2.85
CA GLN A 122 -7.52 -19.55 -1.81
C GLN A 122 -8.37 -19.38 -0.54
N LYS A 123 -8.77 -18.16 -0.18
CA LYS A 123 -9.69 -17.92 0.93
C LYS A 123 -11.09 -18.46 0.65
N VAL A 124 -11.61 -18.28 -0.55
CA VAL A 124 -12.91 -18.85 -0.96
C VAL A 124 -12.84 -20.38 -0.90
N ARG A 125 -11.77 -20.99 -1.42
CA ARG A 125 -11.56 -22.45 -1.31
C ARG A 125 -11.53 -22.93 0.13
N MET A 126 -10.84 -22.20 1.02
CA MET A 126 -10.82 -22.51 2.44
C MET A 126 -12.21 -22.45 3.07
N GLN A 127 -13.01 -21.42 2.74
CA GLN A 127 -14.38 -21.31 3.24
C GLN A 127 -15.25 -22.49 2.78
N SER A 128 -15.16 -22.87 1.51
CA SER A 128 -15.86 -24.05 0.99
C SER A 128 -15.42 -25.34 1.66
N LEU A 129 -14.11 -25.50 1.90
CA LEU A 129 -13.55 -26.68 2.58
C LEU A 129 -14.07 -26.79 4.03
N LEU A 130 -14.10 -25.67 4.76
CA LEU A 130 -14.57 -25.61 6.15
C LEU A 130 -16.09 -25.79 6.32
N ALA A 131 -16.89 -25.59 5.26
CA ALA A 131 -18.33 -25.83 5.30
C ALA A 131 -18.69 -27.34 5.40
N GLY A 132 -17.74 -28.23 5.12
CA GLY A 132 -17.88 -29.67 5.30
C GLY A 132 -17.30 -30.18 6.62
N ASN A 133 -16.65 -31.34 6.56
CA ASN A 133 -15.86 -31.92 7.65
C ASN A 133 -14.50 -32.41 7.09
N PRO A 134 -13.62 -31.47 6.68
CA PRO A 134 -12.39 -31.82 5.96
C PRO A 134 -11.39 -32.50 6.89
N ALA A 135 -10.52 -33.33 6.32
CA ALA A 135 -9.40 -33.87 7.07
C ALA A 135 -8.42 -32.75 7.45
N ALA A 136 -7.74 -32.91 8.59
CA ALA A 136 -6.78 -31.90 9.08
C ALA A 136 -5.68 -31.57 8.06
N ASP A 137 -5.25 -32.56 7.27
CA ASP A 137 -4.23 -32.38 6.23
C ASP A 137 -4.70 -31.50 5.07
N GLU A 138 -6.00 -31.53 4.74
CA GLU A 138 -6.58 -30.65 3.71
C GLU A 138 -6.58 -29.19 4.18
N ILE A 139 -6.97 -28.95 5.44
CA ILE A 139 -6.92 -27.62 6.06
C ILE A 139 -5.47 -27.11 6.07
N LYS A 140 -4.53 -27.96 6.50
CA LYS A 140 -3.11 -27.62 6.56
C LYS A 140 -2.55 -27.25 5.18
N SER A 141 -2.84 -28.06 4.16
CA SER A 141 -2.44 -27.79 2.78
C SER A 141 -2.99 -26.43 2.29
N GLN A 142 -4.27 -26.16 2.54
CA GLN A 142 -4.89 -24.90 2.14
C GLN A 142 -4.33 -23.68 2.89
N LEU A 143 -3.99 -23.82 4.18
CA LEU A 143 -3.30 -22.78 4.95
C LEU A 143 -1.87 -22.54 4.44
N GLN A 144 -1.16 -23.59 4.03
CA GLN A 144 0.18 -23.49 3.45
C GLN A 144 0.13 -22.73 2.12
N ALA A 145 -0.81 -23.07 1.23
CA ALA A 145 -0.99 -22.34 -0.03
C ALA A 145 -1.28 -20.84 0.20
N CYS A 146 -2.14 -20.50 1.18
CA CYS A 146 -2.39 -19.10 1.53
C CYS A 146 -1.13 -18.39 2.08
N SER A 147 -0.31 -19.11 2.84
CA SER A 147 0.90 -18.57 3.46
C SER A 147 2.00 -18.35 2.42
N GLU A 148 2.17 -19.28 1.49
CA GLU A 148 3.11 -19.16 0.37
C GLU A 148 2.82 -17.92 -0.47
N ILE A 149 1.56 -17.64 -0.82
CA ILE A 149 1.18 -16.41 -1.54
C ILE A 149 1.59 -15.15 -0.77
N LYS A 150 1.37 -15.12 0.55
CA LYS A 150 1.77 -13.96 1.38
C LYS A 150 3.29 -13.81 1.44
N ILE A 151 4.04 -14.92 1.56
CA ILE A 151 5.50 -14.92 1.55
C ILE A 151 6.00 -14.38 0.22
N ASN A 152 5.46 -14.85 -0.91
CA ASN A 152 5.84 -14.40 -2.25
C ASN A 152 5.56 -12.91 -2.45
N MET A 153 4.42 -12.41 -1.98
CA MET A 153 4.10 -10.97 -2.01
C MET A 153 5.11 -10.14 -1.19
N HIS A 154 5.53 -10.65 -0.04
CA HIS A 154 6.54 -10.00 0.80
C HIS A 154 7.94 -10.04 0.19
N MET A 155 8.32 -11.16 -0.43
CA MET A 155 9.58 -11.28 -1.17
C MET A 155 9.62 -10.35 -2.37
N ALA A 156 8.52 -10.22 -3.12
CA ALA A 156 8.40 -9.26 -4.21
C ALA A 156 8.60 -7.81 -3.73
N ALA A 157 8.07 -7.46 -2.55
CA ALA A 157 8.28 -6.13 -1.96
C ALA A 157 9.74 -5.90 -1.56
N TYR A 158 10.39 -6.91 -0.96
CA TYR A 158 11.81 -6.86 -0.61
C TYR A 158 12.70 -6.67 -1.85
N GLU A 159 12.52 -7.48 -2.89
CA GLU A 159 13.31 -7.40 -4.12
C GLU A 159 13.06 -6.07 -4.85
N THR A 160 11.82 -5.58 -4.87
CA THR A 160 11.51 -4.27 -5.46
C THR A 160 12.17 -3.15 -4.66
N ALA A 161 12.08 -3.16 -3.32
CA ALA A 161 12.75 -2.17 -2.48
C ALA A 161 14.27 -2.16 -2.68
N LYS A 162 14.88 -3.34 -2.85
CA LYS A 162 16.30 -3.48 -3.16
C LYS A 162 16.65 -2.83 -4.50
N LYS A 163 15.87 -3.11 -5.56
CA LYS A 163 16.04 -2.46 -6.88
C LYS A 163 15.86 -0.95 -6.80
N MET A 164 14.88 -0.48 -6.03
CA MET A 164 14.70 0.95 -5.83
C MET A 164 15.87 1.60 -5.09
N LYS A 165 16.43 0.95 -4.07
CA LYS A 165 17.62 1.45 -3.36
C LYS A 165 18.84 1.54 -4.29
N SER A 166 18.96 0.69 -5.31
CA SER A 166 20.05 0.79 -6.30
C SER A 166 19.91 1.92 -7.32
N VAL A 167 18.73 2.54 -7.44
CA VAL A 167 18.53 3.77 -8.24
C VAL A 167 19.12 4.99 -7.52
N LEU A 168 19.23 4.92 -6.19
CA LEU A 168 19.72 6.01 -5.36
C LEU A 168 21.25 6.08 -5.36
N THR A 169 21.79 7.27 -5.15
CA THR A 169 23.19 7.46 -4.78
C THR A 169 23.44 6.97 -3.35
N ALA A 170 24.71 6.81 -2.97
CA ALA A 170 25.09 6.43 -1.61
C ALA A 170 24.52 7.41 -0.55
N ASP A 171 24.67 8.72 -0.79
CA ASP A 171 24.19 9.77 0.11
C ASP A 171 22.66 9.73 0.26
N GLN A 172 21.93 9.57 -0.85
CA GLN A 172 20.46 9.45 -0.83
C GLN A 172 20.01 8.20 -0.06
N ALA A 173 20.71 7.08 -0.25
CA ALA A 173 20.42 5.82 0.42
C ALA A 173 20.64 5.91 1.94
N GLU A 174 21.67 6.64 2.39
CA GLU A 174 21.93 6.92 3.80
C GLU A 174 20.81 7.79 4.40
N VAL A 175 20.41 8.87 3.72
CA VAL A 175 19.30 9.73 4.16
C VAL A 175 18.01 8.93 4.30
N LEU A 176 17.69 8.07 3.33
CA LEU A 176 16.53 7.17 3.39
C LEU A 176 16.59 6.23 4.60
N GLU A 177 17.75 5.67 4.91
CA GLU A 177 17.95 4.76 6.04
C GLU A 177 17.78 5.47 7.38
N ASN A 178 18.30 6.69 7.51
CA ASN A 178 18.11 7.54 8.69
C ASN A 178 16.64 7.89 8.91
N MET A 179 15.89 8.19 7.85
CA MET A 179 14.43 8.45 7.93
C MET A 179 13.63 7.21 8.36
N MET A 180 14.03 6.02 7.90
CA MET A 180 13.34 4.76 8.19
C MET A 180 13.62 4.22 9.59
N THR A 181 14.82 4.46 10.13
CA THR A 181 15.24 4.05 11.47
C THR A 181 14.69 4.96 12.57
N HIS A 182 14.37 6.21 12.23
CA HIS A 182 13.89 7.21 13.19
C HIS A 182 12.52 7.78 12.78
N PRO A 183 11.41 7.10 13.11
CA PRO A 183 10.05 7.52 12.73
C PRO A 183 9.68 8.95 13.17
N GLY A 184 10.38 9.50 14.16
CA GLY A 184 10.22 10.88 14.64
C GLY A 184 10.50 11.96 13.59
N TYR A 185 11.34 11.69 12.58
CA TYR A 185 11.69 12.68 11.55
C TYR A 185 10.53 13.01 10.62
N MET A 186 9.64 12.05 10.32
CA MET A 186 8.50 12.29 9.42
C MET A 186 7.34 13.05 10.10
N MET A 187 7.15 12.87 11.41
CA MET A 187 6.09 13.57 12.18
C MET A 187 6.40 15.06 12.43
N GLN A 188 7.68 15.46 12.42
CA GLN A 188 8.07 16.82 12.79
C GLN A 188 7.91 17.83 11.64
N GLN A 189 8.14 17.41 10.39
CA GLN A 189 7.97 18.29 9.22
C GLN A 189 6.51 18.70 8.98
N GLY A 190 5.52 17.83 9.25
CA GLY A 190 4.10 18.14 9.05
C GLY A 190 3.50 19.15 10.04
N ARG A 191 4.06 19.27 11.26
CA ARG A 191 3.52 20.16 12.31
C ARG A 191 4.08 21.58 12.27
N SER A 192 5.23 21.79 11.64
CA SER A 192 5.86 23.12 11.57
C SER A 192 5.07 24.05 10.63
N ASN A 193 4.48 23.53 9.54
CA ASN A 193 3.80 24.37 8.54
C ASN A 193 2.35 24.75 8.90
N SER A 194 1.71 24.01 9.82
CA SER A 194 0.29 24.25 10.17
C SER A 194 0.07 25.29 11.27
N ARG A 195 1.13 25.73 11.98
CA ARG A 195 1.01 26.71 13.06
C ARG A 195 1.16 28.18 12.62
N HIS A 196 1.53 28.43 11.37
CA HIS A 196 1.82 29.81 10.91
C HIS A 196 0.63 30.53 10.24
N HIS A 197 -0.49 29.83 9.96
CA HIS A 197 -1.65 30.42 9.26
C HIS A 197 -2.89 30.67 10.14
N GLY A 198 -2.86 30.34 11.44
CA GLY A 198 -4.04 30.38 12.31
C GLY A 198 -4.23 31.63 13.18
N MET A 199 -3.25 32.55 13.29
CA MET A 199 -3.32 33.65 14.29
C MET A 199 -3.33 35.08 13.72
N LYS A 200 -3.49 35.28 12.40
CA LYS A 200 -3.53 36.65 11.83
C LYS A 200 -4.92 37.29 11.68
N GLY A 201 -6.01 36.60 12.06
CA GLY A 201 -7.39 37.07 11.81
C GLY A 201 -8.15 37.67 13.00
N MET A 202 -7.59 37.69 14.21
CA MET A 202 -8.33 38.06 15.43
C MET A 202 -7.72 39.24 16.17
N MET A 203 -7.51 40.39 15.51
CA MET A 203 -7.42 41.66 16.24
C MET A 203 -8.03 42.80 15.43
N ARG A 204 -8.85 43.60 16.12
CA ARG A 204 -9.40 44.93 15.79
C ARG A 204 -10.80 44.97 15.16
N ARG A 205 -11.81 44.79 16.03
CA ARG A 205 -12.95 45.71 16.09
C ARG A 205 -12.98 46.32 17.50
N GLN A 206 -12.59 47.58 17.61
CA GLN A 206 -13.06 48.55 18.59
C GLN A 206 -13.26 49.85 17.83
#